data_AF-A0A9P0G8J0-F1
#
_entry.id   AF-A0A9P0G8J0-F1
#
_cell.length_a   1.000
_cell.length_b   1.000
_cell.length_c   1.000
_cell.angle_alpha   90.00
_cell.angle_beta   90.00
_cell.angle_gamma   90.00
#
_symmetry.space_group_name_H-M   'P 1'
#
loop_
_entity.id
_entity.type
_entity.pdbx_description
1 polymer ?
#
loop_
_entity_poly.entity_id
_entity_poly.type
_entity_poly.pdbx_seq_one_letter_code
_entity_poly.pdbx_strand_id
1 'polypeptide(L)'
;MVNKKNRVIRGMSKDVQLTVKENIPCSIGKLVQKLESFKEPFMKHVGRVKHQFHATRLQKENLQEQEILIYIDFSENYTAKYSEEMLSMHFGAPKNQFTLHTGFIYRHQGKPIGFCAITDNLQHDPPAI
;
A
#
# COMPACT_ATOMS: atom_id res chain seq x y z
N MET A 1 19.29 5.36 3.78
CA MET A 1 19.30 6.56 2.89
C MET A 1 19.29 6.07 1.46
N VAL A 2 18.73 6.87 0.56
CA VAL A 2 18.65 6.52 -0.86
C VAL A 2 19.89 7.10 -1.56
N ASN A 3 20.81 6.23 -2.00
CA ASN A 3 21.97 6.66 -2.76
C ASN A 3 21.70 6.45 -4.25
N LYS A 4 21.75 7.55 -5.03
CA LYS A 4 21.75 7.48 -6.49
C LYS A 4 23.19 7.29 -6.95
N LYS A 5 23.46 6.20 -7.66
CA LYS A 5 24.75 5.98 -8.32
C LYS A 5 24.52 5.66 -9.79
N ASN A 6 25.34 6.25 -10.64
CA ASN A 6 25.44 5.84 -12.04
C ASN A 6 26.08 4.45 -12.10
N ARG A 7 25.37 3.47 -12.67
CA ARG A 7 25.89 2.14 -12.95
C ARG A 7 25.69 1.83 -14.43
N VAL A 8 26.70 1.27 -15.06
CA VAL A 8 26.58 0.74 -16.41
C VAL A 8 25.84 -0.59 -16.33
N ILE A 9 24.63 -0.63 -16.88
CA ILE A 9 23.82 -1.85 -16.98
C ILE A 9 23.61 -2.12 -18.47
N ARG A 10 24.13 -3.26 -18.95
CA ARG A 10 24.06 -3.67 -20.36
C ARG A 10 24.62 -2.59 -21.32
N GLY A 11 25.79 -2.04 -20.99
CA GLY A 11 26.49 -1.04 -21.83
C GLY A 11 25.93 0.38 -21.79
N MET A 12 24.79 0.62 -21.11
CA MET A 12 24.22 1.96 -20.96
C MET A 12 24.37 2.45 -19.51
N SER A 13 24.75 3.71 -19.33
CA SER A 13 24.74 4.35 -18.01
C SER A 13 23.31 4.55 -17.56
N LYS A 14 22.96 3.98 -16.42
CA LYS A 14 21.66 4.17 -15.77
C LYS A 14 21.88 4.71 -14.37
N ASP A 15 21.07 5.70 -14.00
CA ASP A 15 20.93 6.10 -12.61
C ASP A 15 20.13 5.03 -11.87
N VAL A 16 20.78 4.38 -10.91
CA VAL A 16 20.16 3.33 -10.10
C VAL A 16 20.02 3.80 -8.67
N GLN A 17 18.82 3.59 -8.13
CA GLN A 17 18.52 3.84 -6.73
C GLN A 17 18.89 2.61 -5.91
N LEU A 18 19.87 2.74 -5.01
CA LEU A 18 20.30 1.66 -4.13
C LEU A 18 19.95 1.98 -2.67
N THR A 19 19.16 1.09 -2.07
CA THR A 19 18.88 1.11 -0.63
C THR A 19 19.98 0.33 0.07
N VAL A 20 20.84 1.04 0.80
CA VAL A 20 21.94 0.45 1.56
C VAL A 20 21.79 0.77 3.04
N LYS A 21 22.16 -0.19 3.89
CA LYS A 21 22.32 0.04 5.33
C LYS A 21 23.66 0.73 5.53
N GLU A 22 23.63 1.90 6.13
CA GLU A 22 24.80 2.75 6.32
C GLU A 22 25.01 3.00 7.82
N ASN A 23 26.25 2.87 8.28
CA ASN A 23 26.62 3.22 9.64
C ASN A 23 26.88 4.72 9.70
N ILE A 24 25.99 5.45 10.38
CA ILE A 24 26.08 6.90 10.53
C ILE A 24 26.61 7.19 11.94
N PRO A 25 27.85 7.68 12.10
CA PRO A 25 28.35 8.09 13.41
C PRO A 25 27.52 9.28 13.92
N CYS A 26 26.86 9.11 15.07
CA CYS A 26 26.03 10.15 15.66
C CYS A 26 26.16 10.17 17.19
N SER A 27 25.89 11.33 17.78
CA SER A 27 25.85 11.48 19.23
C SER A 27 24.46 11.15 19.79
N ILE A 28 24.39 10.79 21.07
CA ILE A 28 23.13 10.53 21.79
C ILE A 28 22.16 11.72 21.64
N GLY A 29 22.65 12.96 21.78
CA GLY A 29 21.81 14.16 21.62
C GLY A 29 21.16 14.27 20.23
N LYS A 30 21.86 13.91 19.15
CA LYS A 30 21.30 13.89 17.80
C LYS A 30 20.23 12.81 17.62
N LEU A 31 20.38 11.67 18.31
CA LEU A 31 19.36 10.62 18.32
C LEU A 31 18.09 11.07 19.04
N VAL A 32 18.23 11.72 20.20
CA VAL A 32 17.09 12.27 20.95
C VAL A 32 16.35 13.32 20.12
N GLN A 33 17.06 14.25 19.49
CA GLN A 33 16.44 15.24 18.59
C GLN A 33 15.69 14.59 17.42
N LYS A 34 16.26 13.53 16.86
CA LYS A 34 15.62 12.78 15.77
C LYS A 34 14.40 11.99 16.24
N LEU A 35 14.42 11.47 17.46
CA LEU A 35 13.24 10.83 18.06
C LEU A 35 12.13 11.85 18.30
N GLU A 36 12.45 12.99 18.91
CA GLU A 36 11.48 14.06 19.17
C GLU A 36 10.88 14.62 17.86
N SER A 37 11.65 14.68 16.77
CA SER A 37 11.10 15.10 15.48
C SER A 37 10.09 14.11 14.89
N PHE A 38 10.17 12.82 15.24
CA PHE A 38 9.18 11.81 14.85
C PHE A 38 7.95 11.75 15.76
N LYS A 39 8.05 12.26 16.99
CA LYS A 39 7.00 12.18 18.01
C LYS A 39 5.68 12.77 17.54
N GLU A 40 5.68 14.02 17.10
CA GLU A 40 4.47 14.71 16.64
C GLU A 40 3.82 14.03 15.42
N PRO A 41 4.55 13.74 14.32
CA PRO A 41 4.01 12.97 13.20
C PRO A 41 3.44 11.61 13.61
N PHE A 42 4.13 10.89 14.50
CA PHE A 42 3.70 9.58 14.97
C PHE A 42 2.42 9.68 15.79
N MET A 43 2.35 10.61 16.75
CA MET A 43 1.16 10.80 17.57
C MET A 43 -0.06 11.23 16.74
N LYS A 44 0.14 12.07 15.73
CA LYS A 44 -0.92 12.41 14.75
C LYS A 44 -1.38 11.18 13.98
N HIS A 45 -0.47 10.32 13.54
CA HIS A 45 -0.81 9.07 12.87
C HIS A 45 -1.64 8.16 13.79
N VAL A 46 -1.20 7.95 15.04
CA VAL A 46 -1.94 7.17 16.04
C VAL A 46 -3.34 7.75 16.28
N GLY A 47 -3.45 9.07 16.40
CA GLY A 47 -4.73 9.76 16.56
C GLY A 47 -5.66 9.53 15.37
N ARG A 48 -5.16 9.65 14.13
CA ARG A 48 -5.93 9.39 12.91
C ARG A 48 -6.44 7.96 12.86
N VAL A 49 -5.58 6.97 13.12
CA VAL A 49 -5.97 5.55 13.11
C VAL A 49 -7.08 5.27 14.11
N LYS A 50 -6.94 5.78 15.35
CA LYS A 50 -7.98 5.63 16.39
C LYS A 50 -9.29 6.28 15.99
N HIS A 51 -9.22 7.49 15.46
CA HIS A 51 -10.41 8.23 15.04
C HIS A 51 -11.12 7.54 13.86
N GLN A 52 -10.39 7.13 12.83
CA GLN A 52 -10.92 6.42 11.67
C GLN A 52 -11.57 5.10 12.06
N PHE A 53 -10.93 4.32 12.96
CA PHE A 53 -11.49 3.09 13.49
C PHE A 53 -12.81 3.35 14.23
N HIS A 54 -12.84 4.35 15.10
CA HIS A 54 -14.04 4.70 15.86
C HIS A 54 -15.18 5.17 14.94
N ALA A 55 -14.90 6.07 14.00
CA ALA A 55 -15.87 6.57 13.03
C ALA A 55 -16.45 5.44 12.16
N THR A 56 -15.59 4.57 11.64
CA THR A 56 -16.00 3.41 10.83
C THR A 56 -16.86 2.44 11.63
N ARG A 57 -16.52 2.21 12.90
CA ARG A 57 -17.31 1.37 13.80
C ARG A 57 -18.70 1.95 14.03
N LEU A 58 -18.79 3.24 14.33
CA LEU A 58 -20.09 3.91 14.52
C LEU A 58 -20.95 3.85 13.25
N GLN A 59 -20.36 4.03 12.08
CA GLN A 59 -21.09 3.89 10.81
C GLN A 59 -21.63 2.48 10.60
N LYS A 60 -20.84 1.45 10.94
CA LYS A 60 -21.28 0.04 10.86
C LYS A 60 -22.42 -0.26 11.84
N GLU A 61 -22.32 0.25 13.07
CA GLU A 61 -23.31 0.01 14.14
C GLU A 61 -24.64 0.76 13.91
N ASN A 62 -24.61 1.93 13.26
CA ASN A 62 -25.78 2.80 13.06
C ASN A 62 -26.33 2.82 11.62
N LEU A 63 -25.92 1.86 10.78
CA LEU A 63 -26.36 1.75 9.39
C LEU A 63 -27.88 1.56 9.33
N GLN A 64 -28.60 2.31 8.48
CA GLN A 64 -30.05 2.17 8.34
C GLN A 64 -30.44 1.06 7.34
N GLU A 65 -31.69 0.60 7.37
CA GLU A 65 -32.19 -0.50 6.50
C GLU A 65 -31.98 -0.27 5.00
N GLN A 66 -32.02 0.98 4.57
CA GLN A 66 -31.89 1.38 3.16
C GLN A 66 -30.44 1.76 2.79
N GLU A 67 -29.51 1.62 3.73
CA GLU A 67 -28.11 1.99 3.56
C GLU A 67 -27.22 0.76 3.47
N ILE A 68 -26.13 0.90 2.72
CA ILE A 68 -25.04 -0.05 2.69
C ILE A 68 -23.73 0.71 2.93
N LEU A 69 -22.80 0.06 3.63
CA LEU A 69 -21.44 0.56 3.76
C LEU A 69 -20.51 -0.35 2.97
N ILE A 70 -19.82 0.23 1.98
CA ILE A 70 -18.78 -0.44 1.21
C ILE A 70 -17.43 -0.06 1.84
N TYR A 71 -16.71 -1.06 2.34
CA TYR A 71 -15.40 -0.88 2.95
C TYR A 71 -14.34 -1.56 2.09
N ILE A 72 -13.50 -0.77 1.41
CA ILE A 72 -12.38 -1.25 0.59
C ILE A 72 -11.10 -1.07 1.40
N ASP A 73 -10.33 -2.14 1.59
CA ASP A 73 -9.14 -2.13 2.46
C ASP A 73 -7.92 -1.60 1.70
N PHE A 74 -7.61 -2.22 0.55
CA PHE A 74 -6.54 -1.77 -0.34
C PHE A 74 -6.77 -2.25 -1.77
N SER A 75 -6.14 -1.53 -2.70
CA SER A 75 -5.94 -1.92 -4.09
C SER A 75 -4.55 -2.51 -4.25
N GLU A 76 -4.40 -3.69 -4.84
CA GLU A 76 -3.10 -4.30 -5.15
C GLU A 76 -2.98 -4.63 -6.64
N ASN A 77 -1.85 -4.29 -7.24
CA ASN A 77 -1.55 -4.68 -8.63
C ASN A 77 -1.18 -6.16 -8.67
N TYR A 78 -2.08 -6.98 -9.20
CA TYR A 78 -1.85 -8.39 -9.43
C TYR A 78 -1.27 -8.62 -10.83
N THR A 79 -0.13 -9.32 -10.89
CA THR A 79 0.44 -9.77 -12.16
C THR A 79 -0.16 -11.12 -12.53
N ALA A 80 -0.90 -11.18 -13.64
CA ALA A 80 -1.42 -12.41 -14.19
C ALA A 80 -0.27 -13.36 -14.54
N LYS A 81 -0.27 -14.54 -13.91
CA LYS A 81 0.66 -15.62 -14.22
C LYS A 81 -0.11 -16.74 -14.91
N TYR A 82 0.51 -17.37 -15.90
CA TYR A 82 -0.03 -18.59 -16.47
C TYR A 82 0.01 -19.72 -15.43
N SER A 83 -0.96 -20.64 -15.50
CA SER A 83 -0.97 -21.83 -14.66
C SER A 83 0.27 -22.71 -14.88
N GLU A 84 0.81 -22.68 -16.11
CA GLU A 84 2.11 -23.24 -16.48
C GLU A 84 2.85 -22.22 -17.36
N GLU A 85 3.99 -21.72 -16.89
CA GLU A 85 4.83 -20.79 -17.67
C GLU A 85 5.92 -21.57 -18.42
N MET A 86 5.93 -21.49 -19.76
CA MET A 86 7.14 -21.81 -20.52
C MET A 86 8.28 -20.88 -20.07
N LEU A 87 9.49 -21.41 -19.90
CA LEU A 87 10.70 -20.68 -19.46
C LEU A 87 10.96 -19.36 -20.22
N SER A 88 10.55 -19.28 -21.49
CA SER A 88 10.64 -18.07 -22.32
C SER A 88 9.78 -16.90 -21.80
N MET A 89 8.64 -17.17 -21.17
CA MET A 89 7.77 -16.14 -20.56
C MET A 89 8.35 -15.58 -19.26
N HIS A 90 9.30 -16.28 -18.62
CA HIS A 90 9.90 -15.87 -17.35
C HIS A 90 10.84 -14.65 -17.49
N PHE A 91 11.48 -14.47 -18.65
CA PHE A 91 12.58 -13.50 -18.83
C PHE A 91 12.27 -12.32 -19.78
N GLY A 92 11.08 -12.22 -20.39
CA GLY A 92 10.85 -11.13 -21.34
C GLY A 92 9.44 -10.88 -21.87
N ALA A 93 8.42 -11.62 -21.47
CA ALA A 93 7.06 -11.39 -21.96
C ALA A 93 6.33 -10.33 -21.10
N PRO A 94 5.58 -9.40 -21.71
CA PRO A 94 4.70 -8.51 -20.98
C PRO A 94 3.65 -9.35 -20.26
N LYS A 95 3.67 -9.31 -18.92
CA LYS A 95 2.64 -9.95 -18.10
C LYS A 95 1.52 -8.94 -17.91
N ASN A 96 0.29 -9.34 -18.23
CA ASN A 96 -0.87 -8.51 -17.94
C ASN A 96 -0.95 -8.26 -16.43
N GLN A 97 -1.16 -7.01 -16.05
CA GLN A 97 -1.42 -6.63 -14.67
C GLN A 97 -2.83 -6.07 -14.58
N PHE A 98 -3.48 -6.33 -13.46
CA PHE A 98 -4.77 -5.75 -13.11
C PHE A 98 -4.78 -5.43 -11.63
N THR A 99 -5.61 -4.47 -11.23
CA THR A 99 -5.72 -4.05 -9.84
C THR A 99 -6.90 -4.75 -9.18
N LEU A 100 -6.64 -5.36 -8.03
CA LEU A 100 -7.64 -6.01 -7.20
C LEU A 100 -8.08 -5.06 -6.09
N HIS A 101 -9.37 -4.72 -6.05
CA HIS A 101 -9.99 -3.96 -4.97
C HIS A 101 -10.73 -4.94 -4.07
N THR A 102 -10.11 -5.27 -2.94
CA THR A 102 -10.69 -6.19 -1.96
C THR A 102 -11.49 -5.40 -0.92
N GLY A 103 -12.69 -5.88 -0.61
CA GLY A 103 -13.57 -5.16 0.29
C GLY A 103 -14.70 -5.98 0.88
N PHE A 104 -15.47 -5.31 1.74
CA PHE A 104 -16.63 -5.85 2.42
C PHE A 104 -17.83 -4.92 2.24
N ILE A 105 -19.00 -5.51 2.03
CA ILE A 105 -20.29 -4.82 2.05
C ILE A 105 -20.96 -5.13 3.38
N TYR A 106 -21.24 -4.08 4.15
CA TYR A 106 -22.05 -4.13 5.37
C TYR A 106 -23.48 -3.66 5.05
N ARG A 107 -24.46 -4.32 5.65
CA ARG A 107 -25.90 -4.02 5.52
C ARG A 107 -26.51 -3.92 6.91
N HIS A 108 -27.64 -3.23 7.03
CA HIS A 108 -28.39 -3.24 8.28
C HIS A 108 -28.75 -4.68 8.64
N GLN A 109 -28.31 -5.11 9.83
CA GLN A 109 -28.53 -6.45 10.35
C GLN A 109 -28.17 -7.58 9.37
N GLY A 110 -26.92 -8.05 9.42
CA GLY A 110 -26.49 -9.16 8.57
C GLY A 110 -25.00 -9.45 8.70
N LYS A 111 -24.57 -10.57 8.12
CA LYS A 111 -23.14 -10.86 8.01
C LYS A 111 -22.53 -10.00 6.89
N PRO A 112 -21.32 -9.44 7.09
CA PRO A 112 -20.60 -8.74 6.03
C PRO A 112 -20.37 -9.66 4.83
N ILE A 113 -20.48 -9.12 3.62
CA ILE A 113 -20.25 -9.85 2.37
C ILE A 113 -18.90 -9.40 1.82
N GLY A 114 -17.93 -10.31 1.77
CA GLY A 114 -16.65 -10.06 1.12
C GLY A 114 -16.79 -10.05 -0.41
N PHE A 115 -16.07 -9.16 -1.08
CA PHE A 115 -15.99 -9.10 -2.54
C PHE A 115 -14.58 -8.72 -3.00
N CYS A 116 -14.32 -8.98 -4.28
CA CYS A 116 -13.11 -8.52 -4.97
C CYS A 116 -13.52 -7.99 -6.34
N ALA A 117 -13.22 -6.72 -6.60
CA ALA A 117 -13.43 -6.10 -7.92
C ALA A 117 -12.10 -5.99 -8.66
N ILE A 118 -12.13 -6.10 -9.98
CA ILE A 118 -10.94 -6.08 -10.84
C ILE A 118 -11.03 -4.86 -11.75
N THR A 119 -9.92 -4.13 -11.91
CA THR A 119 -9.81 -3.03 -12.87
C THR A 119 -8.49 -3.11 -13.64
N ASP A 120 -8.45 -2.52 -14.83
CA ASP A 120 -7.22 -2.38 -15.62
C ASP A 120 -6.40 -1.13 -15.22
N ASN A 121 -6.85 -0.38 -14.21
CA ASN A 121 -6.15 0.82 -13.76
C ASN A 121 -5.05 0.46 -12.75
N LEU A 122 -3.78 0.54 -13.17
CA LEU A 122 -2.61 0.21 -12.36
C LEU A 122 -2.14 1.32 -11.41
N GLN A 123 -2.91 2.41 -11.28
CA GLN A 123 -2.60 3.46 -10.33
C GLN A 123 -2.65 2.91 -8.90
N HIS A 124 -1.65 3.25 -8.10
CA HIS A 124 -1.50 2.75 -6.72
C HIS A 124 -1.26 3.90 -5.71
N ASP A 125 -1.56 5.12 -6.13
CA ASP A 125 -1.53 6.30 -5.26
C ASP A 125 -2.71 6.27 -4.27
N PRO A 126 -2.68 7.04 -3.16
CA PRO A 126 -3.80 7.10 -2.22
C PRO A 126 -5.22 7.31 -2.82
N PRO A 127 -5.40 8.02 -3.96
CA PRO A 127 -6.71 8.13 -4.62
C PRO A 127 -7.18 6.88 -5.37
N ALA A 128 -6.35 5.85 -5.50
CA ALA A 128 -6.66 4.63 -6.25
C ALA A 128 -7.42 3.56 -5.42
N ILE A 129 -7.69 3.87 -4.15
CA ILE A 129 -8.51 3.06 -3.22
C ILE A 129 -9.92 3.63 -3.16
#